data_AF-A0A1J4JCX3-F1
#
_entry.id   AF-A0A1J4JCX3-F1
#
_cell.length_a   1.000
_cell.length_b   1.000
_cell.length_c   1.000
_cell.angle_alpha   90.00
_cell.angle_beta   90.00
_cell.angle_gamma   90.00
#
_symmetry.space_group_name_H-M   'P 1'
#
loop_
_entity.id
_entity.type
_entity.pdbx_description
1 polymer ?
#
loop_
_entity_poly.entity_id
_entity_poly.type
_entity_poly.pdbx_seq_one_letter_code
_entity_poly.pdbx_strand_id
1 'polypeptide(L)'
;MTDTTQHSRIANYIADIINCCANDQSLLEVAVANFQHLNNAMKGYERAPKYFNGIIEDAEISPTNYPLSHFPTPYNAMENNKKFPIANELEKIYDRKLKQCELQMLAKELSSKIGLKLSRDTKRNKTDLLNWFAHNWVVIHPKIFEYQLEKFNFEKTPKQ
;
A
#
# COMPACT_ATOMS: atom_id res chain seq x y z
N MET A 1 21.31 -27.93 0.47
CA MET A 1 21.74 -28.11 1.88
C MET A 1 21.42 -26.91 2.78
N THR A 2 20.74 -25.87 2.28
CA THR A 2 20.39 -24.64 3.01
C THR A 2 19.08 -24.72 3.80
N ASP A 3 18.13 -25.56 3.36
CA ASP A 3 16.82 -25.72 4.01
C ASP A 3 16.90 -26.28 5.44
N THR A 4 17.81 -27.22 5.68
CA THR A 4 17.92 -27.91 6.96
C THR A 4 18.31 -26.95 8.08
N THR A 5 19.19 -25.99 7.78
CA THR A 5 19.67 -24.98 8.71
C THR A 5 18.62 -23.94 9.04
N GLN A 6 17.77 -23.56 8.07
CA GLN A 6 16.67 -22.63 8.31
C GLN A 6 15.56 -23.27 9.16
N HIS A 7 15.18 -24.52 8.85
CA HIS A 7 14.23 -25.27 9.68
C HIS A 7 14.68 -25.38 11.13
N SER A 8 15.95 -25.70 11.38
CA SER A 8 16.47 -25.77 12.76
C SER A 8 16.40 -24.41 13.48
N ARG A 9 16.66 -23.29 12.79
CA ARG A 9 16.52 -21.96 13.40
C ARG A 9 15.08 -21.62 13.76
N ILE A 10 14.14 -21.90 12.86
CA ILE A 10 12.71 -21.67 13.09
C ILE A 10 12.22 -22.52 14.27
N ALA A 11 12.62 -23.79 14.32
CA ALA A 11 12.28 -24.68 15.43
C ALA A 11 12.80 -24.15 16.77
N ASN A 12 14.01 -23.61 16.80
CA ASN A 12 14.58 -22.99 18.01
C ASN A 12 13.79 -21.76 18.44
N TYR A 13 13.42 -20.86 17.51
CA TYR A 13 12.60 -19.69 17.86
C TYR A 13 11.23 -20.08 18.41
N ILE A 14 10.61 -21.13 17.86
CA ILE A 14 9.33 -21.64 18.36
C ILE A 14 9.50 -22.19 19.78
N ALA A 15 10.57 -22.95 20.03
CA ALA A 15 10.87 -23.48 21.36
C ALA A 15 11.11 -22.36 22.39
N ASP A 16 11.82 -21.30 22.01
CA ASP A 16 12.06 -20.14 22.87
C ASP A 16 10.75 -19.44 23.25
N ILE A 17 9.84 -19.25 22.28
CA ILE A 17 8.51 -18.66 22.53
C ILE A 17 7.70 -19.53 23.50
N ILE A 18 7.68 -20.85 23.28
CA ILE A 18 6.98 -21.78 24.18
C ILE A 18 7.55 -21.72 25.59
N ASN A 19 8.88 -21.67 25.74
CA ASN A 19 9.53 -21.56 27.03
C ASN A 19 9.22 -20.22 27.73
N CYS A 20 9.17 -19.12 26.99
CA CYS A 20 8.74 -17.82 27.52
C CYS A 20 7.28 -17.82 27.99
N CYS A 21 6.43 -18.63 27.36
CA CYS A 21 5.02 -18.76 27.71
C CYS A 21 4.73 -19.90 28.71
N ALA A 22 5.74 -20.64 29.17
CA ALA A 22 5.55 -21.88 29.94
C ALA A 22 4.77 -21.70 31.27
N ASN A 23 4.77 -20.49 31.82
CA ASN A 23 4.10 -20.17 33.09
C ASN A 23 2.74 -19.47 32.90
N ASP A 24 2.34 -19.15 31.67
CA ASP A 24 1.11 -18.41 31.38
C ASP A 24 0.41 -18.99 30.14
N GLN A 25 -0.63 -19.77 30.42
CA GLN A 25 -1.45 -20.42 29.40
C GLN A 25 -2.13 -19.40 28.46
N SER A 26 -2.51 -18.23 28.98
CA SER A 26 -3.17 -17.21 28.17
C SER A 26 -2.22 -16.59 27.14
N LEU A 27 -0.95 -16.37 27.52
CA LEU A 27 0.09 -15.92 26.60
C LEU A 27 0.40 -16.96 25.54
N LEU A 28 0.41 -18.25 25.90
CA LEU A 28 0.59 -19.33 24.94
C LEU A 28 -0.54 -19.35 23.90
N GLU A 29 -1.79 -19.21 24.33
CA GLU A 29 -2.95 -19.16 23.43
C GLU A 29 -2.88 -17.97 22.46
N VAL A 30 -2.47 -16.79 22.96
CA VAL A 30 -2.24 -15.61 22.10
C VAL A 30 -1.11 -15.86 21.10
N ALA A 31 0.00 -16.47 21.53
CA ALA A 31 1.11 -16.80 20.65
C ALA A 31 0.68 -17.78 19.54
N VAL A 32 -0.11 -18.80 19.88
CA VAL A 32 -0.68 -19.76 18.92
C VAL A 32 -1.61 -19.07 17.94
N ALA A 33 -2.53 -18.23 18.43
CA ALA A 33 -3.44 -17.49 17.57
C ALA A 33 -2.67 -16.59 16.60
N ASN A 34 -1.67 -15.83 17.07
CA ASN A 34 -0.86 -14.96 16.22
C ASN A 34 -0.10 -15.76 15.15
N PHE A 35 0.47 -16.92 15.51
CA PHE A 35 1.16 -17.78 14.56
C PHE A 35 0.22 -18.33 13.49
N GLN A 36 -1.00 -18.72 13.85
CA GLN A 36 -2.03 -19.14 12.90
C GLN A 36 -2.43 -18.02 11.94
N HIS A 37 -2.60 -16.79 12.43
CA HIS A 37 -2.89 -15.63 11.58
C HIS A 37 -1.76 -15.36 10.58
N LEU A 38 -0.50 -15.44 11.03
CA LEU A 38 0.66 -15.29 10.15
C LEU A 38 0.68 -16.38 9.06
N ASN A 39 0.49 -17.65 9.45
CA ASN A 39 0.46 -18.76 8.50
C ASN A 39 -0.67 -18.60 7.47
N ASN A 40 -1.86 -18.16 7.90
CA ASN A 40 -2.97 -17.88 7.00
C ASN A 40 -2.66 -16.71 6.05
N ALA A 41 -2.02 -15.65 6.54
CA ALA A 41 -1.56 -14.54 5.71
C ALA A 41 -0.54 -15.03 4.66
N MET A 42 0.47 -15.80 5.06
CA MET A 42 1.48 -16.38 4.17
C MET A 42 0.89 -17.30 3.10
N LYS A 43 -0.11 -18.13 3.44
CA LYS A 43 -0.85 -18.93 2.44
C LYS A 43 -1.64 -18.06 1.47
N GLY A 44 -2.16 -16.92 1.93
CA GLY A 44 -2.78 -15.91 1.08
C GLY A 44 -1.80 -15.27 0.09
N TYR A 45 -0.50 -15.25 0.41
CA TYR A 45 0.54 -14.69 -0.45
C TYR A 45 0.86 -15.55 -1.68
N GLU A 46 0.63 -16.87 -1.69
CA GLU A 46 0.73 -17.66 -2.93
C GLU A 46 -0.29 -17.23 -4.00
N ARG A 47 -1.39 -16.59 -3.58
CA ARG A 47 -2.38 -15.94 -4.44
C ARG A 47 -2.14 -14.44 -4.65
N ALA A 48 -1.14 -13.86 -3.99
CA ALA A 48 -0.84 -12.45 -4.16
C ALA A 48 -0.26 -12.21 -5.56
N PRO A 49 -0.58 -11.07 -6.21
CA PRO A 49 -0.15 -10.85 -7.58
C PRO A 49 1.38 -10.79 -7.67
N LYS A 50 1.94 -11.32 -8.77
CA LYS A 50 3.38 -11.59 -9.00
C LYS A 50 4.36 -10.44 -8.67
N TYR A 51 3.87 -9.20 -8.49
CA TYR A 51 4.70 -8.05 -8.16
C TYR A 51 5.33 -8.11 -6.76
N PHE A 52 4.77 -8.87 -5.82
CA PHE A 52 5.34 -8.99 -4.47
C PHE A 52 6.58 -9.90 -4.41
N ASN A 53 6.69 -10.88 -5.32
CA ASN A 53 7.81 -11.83 -5.30
C ASN A 53 9.14 -11.14 -5.60
N GLY A 54 9.15 -10.10 -6.44
CA GLY A 54 10.37 -9.33 -6.74
C GLY A 54 10.94 -8.55 -5.55
N ILE A 55 10.12 -8.24 -4.54
CA ILE A 55 10.57 -7.51 -3.34
C ILE A 55 11.38 -8.43 -2.40
N ILE A 56 11.09 -9.73 -2.42
CA ILE A 56 11.74 -10.72 -1.54
C ILE A 56 13.07 -11.17 -2.14
N GLU A 57 13.13 -11.34 -3.47
CA GLU A 57 14.37 -11.72 -4.17
C GLU A 57 15.47 -10.64 -4.04
N ASP A 58 15.11 -9.36 -3.98
CA ASP A 58 16.06 -8.26 -3.78
C ASP A 58 16.57 -8.16 -2.32
N ALA A 59 15.88 -8.76 -1.35
CA ALA A 59 16.23 -8.69 0.07
C ALA A 59 17.32 -9.68 0.50
N GLU A 60 17.71 -10.64 -0.35
CA GLU A 60 18.79 -11.58 -0.04
C GLU A 60 20.21 -10.97 -0.22
N ILE A 61 20.32 -9.73 -0.72
CA ILE A 61 21.59 -9.05 -0.95
C ILE A 61 21.82 -7.94 0.09
N SER A 62 22.08 -8.32 1.35
CA SER A 62 22.87 -7.59 2.39
C SER A 62 22.17 -7.51 3.75
N PRO A 63 22.81 -8.04 4.82
CA PRO A 63 22.41 -7.76 6.18
C PRO A 63 23.14 -6.51 6.67
N THR A 64 22.44 -5.40 6.86
CA THR A 64 22.60 -4.45 8.00
C THR A 64 22.02 -3.07 7.66
N ASN A 65 21.19 -2.57 8.59
CA ASN A 65 20.80 -1.18 8.77
C ASN A 65 20.00 -0.51 7.64
N TYR A 66 18.68 -0.77 7.61
CA TYR A 66 17.74 0.18 7.01
C TYR A 66 16.84 0.78 8.09
N PRO A 67 16.75 2.12 8.21
CA PRO A 67 15.76 2.77 9.04
C PRO A 67 14.36 2.51 8.45
N LEU A 68 13.34 2.42 9.32
CA LEU A 68 11.91 2.21 9.03
C LEU A 68 11.26 3.23 8.05
N SER A 69 12.03 4.07 7.36
CA SER A 69 11.57 5.12 6.45
C SER A 69 11.57 4.73 4.97
N HIS A 70 12.07 3.55 4.60
CA HIS A 70 12.05 3.06 3.23
C HIS A 70 11.19 1.80 3.12
N PHE A 71 9.87 1.97 3.23
CA PHE A 71 9.04 1.22 2.30
C PHE A 71 9.44 1.71 0.91
N PRO A 72 9.96 0.86 0.02
CA PRO A 72 10.05 1.23 -1.38
C PRO A 72 8.59 1.39 -1.82
N THR A 73 8.12 2.64 -1.87
CA THR A 73 6.93 2.93 -2.65
C THR A 73 7.26 2.43 -4.06
N PRO A 74 6.48 1.52 -4.66
CA PRO A 74 6.76 0.97 -5.99
C PRO A 74 6.71 2.03 -7.11
N TYR A 75 6.62 3.32 -6.75
CA TYR A 75 6.40 4.45 -7.64
C TYR A 75 7.64 5.29 -7.92
N ASN A 76 8.77 5.08 -7.24
CA ASN A 76 9.99 5.83 -7.55
C ASN A 76 10.71 5.34 -8.84
N ALA A 77 10.26 4.24 -9.46
CA ALA A 77 10.74 3.78 -10.76
C ALA A 77 9.86 4.27 -11.94
N MET A 78 9.10 5.35 -11.77
CA MET A 78 8.26 5.94 -12.83
C MET A 78 8.97 7.05 -13.63
N GLU A 79 10.27 6.93 -13.86
CA GLU A 79 10.91 7.61 -14.97
C GLU A 79 10.88 6.68 -16.20
N ASN A 80 10.13 7.10 -17.23
CA ASN A 80 10.28 6.71 -18.65
C ASN A 80 9.24 5.83 -19.35
N ASN A 81 8.09 5.48 -18.77
CA ASN A 81 6.97 4.99 -19.61
C ASN A 81 5.59 5.52 -19.16
N LYS A 82 5.00 6.36 -20.03
CA LYS A 82 3.73 7.10 -19.87
C LYS A 82 2.49 6.18 -19.78
N LYS A 83 2.38 5.37 -18.74
CA LYS A 83 1.12 4.72 -18.35
C LYS A 83 0.94 4.90 -16.85
N PHE A 84 0.18 5.92 -16.45
CA PHE A 84 -0.22 6.10 -15.06
C PHE A 84 -1.24 5.02 -14.70
N PRO A 85 -0.90 3.97 -13.95
CA PRO A 85 -1.85 2.90 -13.59
C PRO A 85 -3.06 3.48 -12.84
N ILE A 86 -2.85 4.57 -12.09
CA ILE A 86 -3.89 5.31 -11.38
C ILE A 86 -4.92 5.95 -12.31
N ALA A 87 -4.53 6.35 -13.52
CA ALA A 87 -5.50 6.85 -14.48
C ALA A 87 -6.51 5.76 -14.86
N ASN A 88 -6.06 4.52 -14.98
CA ASN A 88 -6.94 3.37 -15.25
C ASN A 88 -7.79 3.03 -14.04
N GLU A 89 -7.26 3.11 -12.82
CA GLU A 89 -8.05 2.88 -11.61
C GLU A 89 -9.14 3.94 -11.43
N LEU A 90 -8.82 5.22 -11.63
CA LEU A 90 -9.83 6.27 -11.64
C LEU A 90 -10.87 6.06 -12.76
N GLU A 91 -10.45 5.60 -13.94
CA GLU A 91 -11.36 5.26 -15.04
C GLU A 91 -12.33 4.13 -14.67
N LYS A 92 -11.88 3.12 -13.91
CA LYS A 92 -12.77 2.06 -13.39
C LYS A 92 -13.77 2.56 -12.35
N ILE A 93 -13.38 3.53 -11.52
CA ILE A 93 -14.26 4.06 -10.46
C ILE A 93 -15.37 4.93 -11.06
N TYR A 94 -15.03 5.72 -12.08
CA TYR A 94 -15.94 6.72 -12.67
C TYR A 94 -16.51 6.30 -14.04
N ASP A 95 -16.21 5.08 -14.50
CA ASP A 95 -16.55 4.51 -15.81
C ASP A 95 -16.17 5.40 -17.02
N ARG A 96 -15.22 6.31 -16.82
CA ARG A 96 -14.74 7.23 -17.87
C ARG A 96 -13.41 7.87 -17.50
N LYS A 97 -12.72 8.37 -18.53
CA LYS A 97 -11.51 9.18 -18.34
C LYS A 97 -11.84 10.55 -17.78
N LEU A 98 -11.24 10.87 -16.64
CA LEU A 98 -11.35 12.20 -16.03
C LEU A 98 -10.49 13.22 -16.80
N LYS A 99 -11.08 14.39 -17.05
CA LYS A 99 -10.40 15.58 -17.57
C LYS A 99 -9.53 16.20 -16.48
N GLN A 100 -8.60 17.06 -16.86
CA GLN A 100 -7.71 17.72 -15.89
C GLN A 100 -8.49 18.53 -14.84
N CYS A 101 -9.51 19.29 -15.25
CA CYS A 101 -10.33 20.07 -14.32
C CYS A 101 -11.05 19.16 -13.30
N GLU A 102 -11.52 18.00 -13.74
CA GLU A 102 -12.20 17.02 -12.88
C GLU A 102 -11.23 16.38 -11.88
N LEU A 103 -10.02 16.03 -12.34
CA LEU A 103 -8.94 15.58 -11.47
C LEU A 103 -8.55 16.64 -10.43
N GLN A 104 -8.53 17.93 -10.82
CA GLN A 104 -8.28 19.02 -9.87
C GLN A 104 -9.39 19.13 -8.82
N MET A 105 -10.66 19.04 -9.22
CA MET A 105 -11.79 19.10 -8.31
C MET A 105 -11.75 17.95 -7.31
N LEU A 106 -11.55 16.73 -7.80
CA LEU A 106 -11.42 15.54 -6.97
C LEU A 106 -10.23 15.65 -6.01
N ALA A 107 -9.05 16.06 -6.51
CA ALA A 107 -7.87 16.22 -5.69
C ALA A 107 -8.07 17.29 -4.60
N LYS A 108 -8.77 18.39 -4.91
CA LYS A 108 -9.09 19.44 -3.94
C LYS A 108 -10.03 18.95 -2.85
N GLU A 109 -11.06 18.19 -3.21
CA GLU A 109 -12.02 17.63 -2.26
C GLU A 109 -11.40 16.56 -1.36
N LEU A 110 -10.54 15.70 -1.91
CA LEU A 110 -9.79 14.72 -1.13
C LEU A 110 -8.74 15.38 -0.24
N SER A 111 -8.03 16.38 -0.76
CA SER A 111 -7.04 17.16 0.00
C SER A 111 -7.67 17.84 1.21
N SER A 112 -8.88 18.42 1.06
CA SER A 112 -9.57 19.07 2.17
C SER A 112 -10.08 18.09 3.22
N LYS A 113 -10.59 16.92 2.81
CA LYS A 113 -11.12 15.91 3.75
C LYS A 113 -10.04 15.11 4.48
N ILE A 114 -8.94 14.78 3.80
CA ILE A 114 -7.88 13.90 4.32
C ILE A 114 -6.74 14.72 4.95
N GLY A 115 -6.64 16.03 4.65
CA GLY A 115 -5.55 16.89 5.11
C GLY A 115 -4.24 16.71 4.33
N LEU A 116 -4.29 16.08 3.15
CA LEU A 116 -3.11 15.91 2.29
C LEU A 116 -2.78 17.22 1.57
N LYS A 117 -1.50 17.62 1.61
CA LYS A 117 -1.05 18.86 0.94
C LYS A 117 -1.13 18.71 -0.58
N LEU A 118 -1.89 19.60 -1.21
CA LEU A 118 -1.96 19.72 -2.66
C LEU A 118 -1.31 21.03 -3.12
N SER A 119 -0.10 20.94 -3.68
CA SER A 119 0.68 22.11 -4.10
C SER A 119 0.04 22.84 -5.28
N ARG A 120 0.38 24.12 -5.48
CA ARG A 120 -0.14 24.92 -6.60
C ARG A 120 0.31 24.36 -7.95
N ASP A 121 1.57 23.94 -8.05
CA ASP A 121 2.14 23.44 -9.30
C ASP A 121 1.60 22.07 -9.66
N THR A 122 1.37 21.21 -8.66
CA THR A 122 0.64 19.94 -8.84
C THR A 122 -0.70 20.16 -9.53
N LYS A 123 -1.48 21.17 -9.13
CA LYS A 123 -2.81 21.44 -9.73
C LYS A 123 -2.72 21.83 -11.22
N ARG A 124 -1.63 22.47 -11.65
CA ARG A 124 -1.52 23.05 -13.00
C ARG A 124 -1.26 22.04 -14.10
N ASN A 125 -0.77 20.85 -13.75
CA ASN A 125 -0.38 19.83 -14.71
C ASN A 125 -1.11 18.52 -14.45
N LYS A 126 -1.69 17.93 -15.49
CA LYS A 126 -2.37 16.63 -15.40
C LYS A 126 -1.43 15.52 -14.94
N THR A 127 -0.19 15.53 -15.42
CA THR A 127 0.83 14.55 -15.02
C THR A 127 1.14 14.64 -13.53
N ASP A 128 1.33 15.86 -13.02
CA ASP A 128 1.66 16.06 -11.61
C ASP A 128 0.47 15.72 -10.69
N LEU A 129 -0.77 15.98 -11.14
CA LEU A 129 -1.98 15.49 -10.46
C LEU A 129 -2.01 13.97 -10.36
N LEU A 130 -1.78 13.27 -11.48
CA LEU A 130 -1.78 11.81 -11.49
C LEU A 130 -0.64 11.25 -10.63
N ASN A 131 0.53 11.89 -10.64
CA ASN A 131 1.61 11.58 -9.71
C ASN A 131 1.15 11.77 -8.27
N TRP A 132 0.52 12.88 -7.93
CA TRP A 132 0.01 13.11 -6.57
C TRP A 132 -1.00 12.04 -6.15
N PHE A 133 -1.94 11.66 -7.03
CA PHE A 133 -2.85 10.55 -6.75
C PHE A 133 -2.10 9.23 -6.55
N ALA A 134 -1.08 8.95 -7.35
CA ALA A 134 -0.27 7.74 -7.24
C ALA A 134 0.51 7.65 -5.92
N HIS A 135 1.18 8.74 -5.54
CA HIS A 135 1.94 8.80 -4.30
C HIS A 135 1.05 8.60 -3.06
N ASN A 136 -0.20 9.05 -3.13
CA ASN A 136 -1.14 9.01 -2.02
C ASN A 136 -2.23 7.94 -2.20
N TRP A 137 -2.11 7.02 -3.17
CA TRP A 137 -3.21 6.17 -3.61
C TRP A 137 -3.74 5.25 -2.50
N VAL A 138 -2.83 4.70 -1.69
CA VAL A 138 -3.16 3.83 -0.55
C VAL A 138 -4.11 4.52 0.44
N VAL A 139 -3.95 5.83 0.61
CA VAL A 139 -4.80 6.64 1.50
C VAL A 139 -6.04 7.13 0.75
N ILE A 140 -5.89 7.57 -0.50
CA ILE A 140 -6.98 8.18 -1.28
C ILE A 140 -8.05 7.13 -1.65
N HIS A 141 -7.64 5.96 -2.12
CA HIS A 141 -8.55 4.95 -2.66
C HIS A 141 -9.69 4.57 -1.70
N PRO A 142 -9.45 4.15 -0.44
CA PRO A 142 -10.55 3.86 0.49
C PRO A 142 -11.38 5.10 0.81
N LYS A 143 -10.76 6.28 0.85
CA LYS A 143 -11.45 7.55 1.15
C LYS A 143 -12.39 8.01 0.05
N ILE A 144 -12.17 7.61 -1.20
CA ILE A 144 -13.13 7.84 -2.28
C ILE A 144 -14.48 7.22 -1.92
N PHE A 145 -14.49 5.95 -1.50
CA PHE A 145 -15.72 5.24 -1.13
C PHE A 145 -16.26 5.68 0.24
N GLU A 146 -15.39 5.92 1.22
CA GLU A 146 -15.79 6.39 2.56
C GLU A 146 -16.56 7.71 2.49
N TYR A 147 -16.13 8.62 1.60
CA TYR A 147 -16.76 9.93 1.42
C TYR A 147 -17.79 9.96 0.28
N GLN A 148 -18.15 8.80 -0.28
CA GLN A 148 -19.11 8.67 -1.40
C GLN A 148 -18.73 9.51 -2.63
N LEU A 149 -17.42 9.68 -2.87
CA LEU A 149 -16.88 10.47 -3.98
C LEU A 149 -16.84 9.67 -5.28
N GLU A 150 -17.17 8.38 -5.30
CA GLU A 150 -17.37 7.62 -6.54
C GLU A 150 -18.54 8.18 -7.37
N LYS A 151 -19.50 8.85 -6.71
CA LYS A 151 -20.63 9.55 -7.36
C LYS A 151 -20.41 11.07 -7.43
N PHE A 152 -19.16 11.53 -7.35
CA PHE A 152 -18.85 12.95 -7.29
C PHE A 152 -19.36 13.70 -8.52
N ASN A 153 -20.09 14.79 -8.28
CA ASN A 153 -20.66 15.59 -9.34
C ASN A 153 -19.67 16.68 -9.78
N PHE A 154 -19.02 16.44 -10.92
CA PHE A 154 -18.04 17.35 -11.50
C PHE A 154 -18.63 18.60 -12.17
N GLU A 155 -19.95 18.67 -12.36
CA GLU A 155 -20.64 19.83 -12.98
C GLU A 155 -20.89 20.96 -11.98
N LYS A 156 -20.80 20.69 -10.67
CA LYS A 156 -20.90 21.71 -9.63
C LYS A 156 -19.54 22.37 -9.42
N THR A 157 -19.21 23.36 -10.26
CA THR A 157 -18.13 24.30 -9.93
C THR A 157 -18.53 25.13 -8.72
N PRO A 158 -17.72 25.18 -7.63
CA PRO A 158 -17.86 26.28 -6.69
C PRO A 158 -17.53 27.57 -7.46
N LYS A 159 -18.48 28.50 -7.51
CA LYS A 159 -18.23 29.88 -7.96
C LYS A 159 -17.00 30.38 -7.19
N GLN A 160 -15.95 30.73 -7.93
CA GLN A 160 -14.84 31.52 -7.38
C GLN A 160 -15.35 32.92 -7.04
#